data_AF-A0A2G6IWU3-F1
#
_entry.id   AF-A0A2G6IWU3-F1
#
_cell.length_a   1.000
_cell.length_b   1.000
_cell.length_c   1.000
_cell.angle_alpha   90.00
_cell.angle_beta   90.00
_cell.angle_gamma   90.00
#
_symmetry.space_group_name_H-M   'P 1'
#
loop_
_entity.id
_entity.type
_entity.pdbx_description
1 polymer ?
#
loop_
_entity_poly.entity_id
_entity_poly.type
_entity_poly.pdbx_seq_one_letter_code
_entity_poly.pdbx_strand_id
1 'polypeptide(L)'
;MTENQDQQLVDECFAAAQQTAPLPSLDLMERIMGDAAALQPAPQRPAPKPLGNWALFWSIIGGWRGAGGVALATLAGIWIGFSQPAGLDMLAESYLNGDEMSYLADLVPDYETELWEG
;
A
#
# COMPACT_ATOMS: atom_id res chain seq x y z
N MET A 1 -14.95 -38.83 -42.79
CA MET A 1 -16.06 -37.90 -43.10
C MET A 1 -17.25 -38.11 -42.16
N THR A 2 -17.50 -39.33 -41.65
CA THR A 2 -18.61 -39.66 -40.73
C THR A 2 -18.37 -39.21 -39.28
N GLU A 3 -17.17 -39.43 -38.73
CA GLU A 3 -16.81 -39.05 -37.35
C GLU A 3 -17.11 -37.57 -36.99
N ASN A 4 -16.85 -36.66 -37.93
CA ASN A 4 -17.06 -35.24 -37.71
C ASN A 4 -18.55 -34.85 -37.72
N GLN A 5 -19.37 -35.56 -38.49
CA GLN A 5 -20.82 -35.37 -38.51
C GLN A 5 -21.46 -35.89 -37.23
N ASP A 6 -20.99 -37.03 -36.72
CA ASP A 6 -21.47 -37.59 -35.45
C ASP A 6 -21.14 -36.66 -34.27
N GLN A 7 -19.93 -36.10 -34.24
CA GLN A 7 -19.55 -35.08 -33.26
C GLN A 7 -20.48 -33.86 -33.30
N GLN A 8 -20.77 -33.35 -34.51
CA GLN A 8 -21.66 -32.20 -34.70
C GLN A 8 -23.09 -32.49 -34.22
N LEU A 9 -23.63 -33.68 -34.50
CA LEU A 9 -24.96 -34.08 -34.04
C LEU A 9 -25.04 -34.17 -32.52
N VAL A 10 -23.99 -34.68 -31.88
CA VAL A 10 -23.90 -34.75 -30.40
C VAL A 10 -23.82 -33.35 -29.80
N ASP A 11 -23.02 -32.46 -30.38
CA ASP A 11 -22.89 -31.07 -29.93
C ASP A 11 -24.22 -30.30 -30.08
N GLU A 12 -24.94 -30.49 -31.19
CA GLU A 12 -26.28 -29.93 -31.42
C GLU A 12 -27.30 -30.46 -30.40
N CYS A 13 -27.26 -31.76 -30.07
CA CYS A 13 -28.11 -32.36 -29.05
C CYS A 13 -27.87 -31.76 -27.66
N PHE A 14 -26.59 -31.58 -27.27
CA PHE A 14 -26.25 -30.93 -26.01
C PHE A 14 -26.65 -29.44 -25.99
N ALA A 15 -26.49 -28.74 -27.10
CA ALA A 15 -26.92 -27.34 -27.23
C ALA A 15 -28.45 -27.19 -27.07
N ALA A 16 -29.23 -28.11 -27.62
CA ALA A 16 -30.68 -28.15 -27.46
C ALA A 16 -31.09 -28.49 -26.01
N ALA A 17 -30.39 -29.43 -25.37
CA ALA A 17 -30.64 -29.82 -23.98
C ALA A 17 -30.37 -28.67 -22.99
N GLN A 18 -29.33 -27.86 -23.22
CA GLN A 18 -29.03 -26.70 -22.38
C GLN A 18 -30.13 -25.63 -22.40
N GLN A 19 -30.79 -25.42 -23.54
CA GLN A 19 -31.87 -24.43 -23.69
C GLN A 19 -33.12 -24.81 -22.90
N THR A 20 -33.32 -26.11 -22.63
CA THR A 20 -34.51 -26.65 -21.96
C THR A 20 -34.19 -27.15 -20.56
N ALA A 21 -33.03 -26.78 -20.01
CA ALA A 21 -32.60 -27.27 -18.71
C ALA A 21 -33.61 -26.86 -17.62
N PRO A 22 -34.32 -27.82 -17.00
CA PRO A 22 -35.30 -27.50 -15.96
C PRO A 22 -34.59 -26.95 -14.73
N LEU A 23 -35.20 -25.95 -14.10
CA LEU A 23 -34.67 -25.38 -12.86
C LEU A 23 -34.70 -26.47 -11.76
N PRO A 24 -33.58 -26.74 -11.07
CA PRO A 24 -33.58 -27.68 -9.95
C PRO A 24 -34.51 -27.18 -8.84
N SER A 25 -35.10 -28.10 -8.08
CA SER A 25 -35.95 -27.75 -6.94
C SER A 25 -35.14 -27.05 -5.85
N LEU A 26 -35.80 -26.14 -5.12
CA LEU A 26 -35.17 -25.39 -4.01
C LEU A 26 -34.61 -26.34 -2.95
N ASP A 27 -35.36 -27.38 -2.58
CA ASP A 27 -34.96 -28.42 -1.61
C ASP A 27 -33.67 -29.15 -2.03
N LEU A 28 -33.56 -29.49 -3.32
CA LEU A 28 -32.35 -30.12 -3.84
C LEU A 28 -31.16 -29.16 -3.76
N MET A 29 -31.37 -27.88 -4.10
CA MET A 29 -30.33 -26.86 -4.05
C MET A 29 -29.83 -26.64 -2.62
N GLU A 30 -30.75 -26.56 -1.65
CA GLU A 30 -30.39 -26.42 -0.22
C GLU A 30 -29.54 -27.59 0.27
N ARG A 31 -29.92 -28.82 -0.10
CA ARG A 31 -29.13 -30.01 0.24
C ARG A 31 -27.75 -30.02 -0.41
N ILE A 32 -27.66 -29.65 -1.69
CA ILE A 32 -26.37 -29.53 -2.40
C ILE A 32 -25.49 -28.48 -1.73
N MET A 33 -26.03 -27.32 -1.34
CA MET A 33 -25.26 -26.29 -0.65
C MET A 33 -24.79 -26.75 0.73
N GLY A 34 -25.63 -27.48 1.47
CA GLY A 34 -25.27 -28.08 2.75
C GLY A 34 -24.13 -29.09 2.61
N ASP A 35 -24.25 -30.01 1.66
CA ASP A 35 -23.22 -31.02 1.38
C ASP A 35 -21.91 -30.38 0.89
N ALA A 36 -22.00 -29.38 0.00
CA ALA A 36 -20.84 -28.65 -0.49
C ALA A 36 -20.12 -27.91 0.65
N ALA A 37 -20.87 -27.28 1.57
CA ALA A 37 -20.29 -26.63 2.73
C ALA A 37 -19.61 -27.63 3.69
N ALA A 38 -20.18 -28.82 3.86
CA ALA A 38 -19.60 -29.88 4.70
C ALA A 38 -18.33 -30.49 4.10
N LEU A 39 -18.25 -30.58 2.77
CA LEU A 39 -17.11 -31.14 2.04
C LEU A 39 -16.06 -30.09 1.65
N GLN A 40 -16.31 -28.81 1.90
CA GLN A 40 -15.33 -27.76 1.61
C GLN A 40 -14.06 -28.00 2.45
N PRO A 41 -12.91 -28.23 1.80
CA PRO A 41 -11.66 -28.34 2.54
C PRO A 41 -11.40 -27.01 3.24
N ALA A 42 -11.01 -27.07 4.52
CA ALA A 42 -10.57 -25.88 5.24
C ALA A 42 -9.46 -25.20 4.42
N PRO A 43 -9.46 -23.86 4.31
CA PRO A 43 -8.41 -23.15 3.59
C PRO A 43 -7.07 -23.51 4.22
N GLN A 44 -6.28 -24.30 3.51
CA GLN A 44 -4.93 -24.62 3.93
C GLN A 44 -4.14 -23.33 3.82
N ARG A 45 -3.90 -22.67 4.96
CA ARG A 45 -3.01 -21.52 4.98
C ARG A 45 -1.64 -22.03 4.54
N PRO A 46 -1.09 -21.54 3.41
CA PRO A 46 0.24 -21.96 3.00
C PRO A 46 1.20 -21.66 4.15
N ALA A 47 2.05 -22.63 4.48
CA ALA A 47 3.08 -22.43 5.49
C ALA A 47 3.88 -21.18 5.12
N PRO A 48 4.16 -20.27 6.08
CA PRO A 48 4.89 -19.05 5.78
C PRO A 48 6.25 -19.43 5.19
N LYS A 49 6.46 -19.11 3.91
CA LYS A 49 7.76 -19.30 3.26
C LYS A 49 8.74 -18.28 3.85
N PRO A 50 9.98 -18.66 4.19
CA PRO A 50 10.96 -17.69 4.64
C PRO A 50 11.13 -16.62 3.55
N LEU A 51 10.79 -15.38 3.90
CA LEU A 51 10.99 -14.21 3.06
C LEU A 51 12.48 -13.89 3.06
N GLY A 52 13.07 -13.65 1.89
CA GLY A 52 14.43 -13.11 1.83
C GLY A 52 14.49 -11.72 2.47
N ASN A 53 15.67 -11.29 2.94
CA ASN A 53 15.85 -10.01 3.64
C ASN A 53 15.26 -8.80 2.87
N TRP A 54 15.37 -8.82 1.54
CA TRP A 54 14.80 -7.79 0.68
C TRP A 54 13.26 -7.81 0.64
N ALA A 55 12.66 -9.00 0.60
CA ALA A 55 11.21 -9.16 0.62
C ALA A 55 10.62 -8.79 2.01
N LEU A 56 11.38 -9.00 3.08
CA LEU A 56 11.01 -8.57 4.44
C LEU A 56 11.04 -7.04 4.58
N PHE A 57 12.03 -6.37 4.01
CA PHE A 57 12.06 -4.91 3.99
C PHE A 57 10.84 -4.33 3.26
N TRP A 58 10.51 -4.88 2.10
CA TRP A 58 9.30 -4.49 1.36
C TRP A 58 8.01 -4.85 2.10
N SER A 59 7.97 -5.92 2.90
CA SER A 59 6.77 -6.27 3.69
C SER A 59 6.55 -5.32 4.86
N ILE A 60 7.63 -4.81 5.50
CA ILE A 60 7.55 -3.79 6.56
C ILE A 60 6.95 -2.49 6.03
N ILE A 61 7.29 -2.11 4.80
CA ILE A 61 6.75 -0.90 4.16
C ILE A 61 5.28 -1.11 3.73
N GLY A 62 4.78 -2.35 3.64
CA GLY A 62 3.43 -2.67 3.19
C GLY A 62 3.34 -3.05 1.71
N GLY A 63 4.47 -3.45 1.11
CA GLY A 63 4.60 -3.83 -0.29
C GLY A 63 4.25 -2.68 -1.23
N TRP A 64 3.55 -2.99 -2.32
CA TRP A 64 3.13 -2.01 -3.33
C TRP A 64 2.25 -0.89 -2.76
N ARG A 65 1.39 -1.18 -1.77
CA ARG A 65 0.53 -0.17 -1.14
C ARG A 65 1.34 0.82 -0.31
N GLY A 66 2.35 0.33 0.38
CA GLY A 66 3.35 1.14 1.07
C GLY A 66 4.14 2.05 0.15
N ALA A 67 4.56 1.51 -0.99
CA ALA A 67 5.30 2.23 -2.02
C ALA A 67 4.57 3.50 -2.46
N GLY A 68 3.24 3.42 -2.65
CA GLY A 68 2.40 4.57 -3.00
C GLY A 68 2.42 5.67 -1.94
N GLY A 69 2.41 5.31 -0.65
CA GLY A 69 2.52 6.29 0.44
C GLY A 69 3.87 7.00 0.48
N VAL A 70 4.96 6.25 0.31
CA VAL A 70 6.32 6.82 0.24
C VAL A 70 6.46 7.74 -0.97
N ALA A 71 5.94 7.34 -2.13
CA ALA A 71 5.96 8.18 -3.33
C ALA A 71 5.14 9.47 -3.17
N LEU A 72 3.99 9.42 -2.51
CA LEU A 72 3.21 10.63 -2.23
C LEU A 72 3.90 11.53 -1.19
N ALA A 73 4.57 10.96 -0.18
CA ALA A 73 5.34 11.72 0.80
C ALA A 73 6.54 12.43 0.16
N THR A 74 7.24 11.79 -0.78
CA THR A 74 8.33 12.45 -1.52
C THR A 74 7.81 13.55 -2.45
N LEU A 75 6.72 13.31 -3.18
CA LEU A 75 6.09 14.34 -4.00
C LEU A 75 5.59 15.53 -3.17
N ALA A 76 5.00 15.27 -2.00
CA ALA A 76 4.58 16.32 -1.08
C ALA A 76 5.78 17.12 -0.55
N GLY A 77 6.88 16.44 -0.20
CA GLY A 77 8.12 17.11 0.20
C GLY A 77 8.71 17.98 -0.90
N ILE A 78 8.72 17.49 -2.15
CA ILE A 78 9.17 18.26 -3.32
C ILE A 78 8.24 19.47 -3.55
N TRP A 79 6.93 19.27 -3.46
CA TRP A 79 5.95 20.35 -3.61
C TRP A 79 6.14 21.45 -2.57
N ILE A 80 6.29 21.08 -1.29
CA ILE A 80 6.54 22.01 -0.18
C ILE A 80 7.87 22.74 -0.38
N GLY A 81 8.92 22.04 -0.84
CA GLY A 81 10.22 22.66 -1.11
C GLY A 81 10.19 23.64 -2.28
N PHE A 82 9.37 23.37 -3.30
CA PHE A 82 9.26 24.23 -4.48
C PHE A 82 8.37 25.46 -4.24
N SER A 83 7.25 25.32 -3.53
CA SER A 83 6.42 26.45 -3.13
C SER A 83 6.68 26.78 -1.67
N GLN A 84 7.77 27.50 -1.37
CA GLN A 84 7.94 28.12 -0.05
C GLN A 84 6.69 28.98 0.23
N PRO A 85 5.79 28.56 1.14
CA PRO A 85 4.64 29.36 1.53
C PRO A 85 5.17 30.58 2.28
N ALA A 86 4.58 31.75 2.03
CA ALA A 86 4.92 32.97 2.75
C ALA A 86 4.76 32.72 4.26
N GLY A 87 5.88 32.68 4.99
CA GLY A 87 5.94 32.33 6.42
C GLY A 87 6.97 31.27 6.78
N LEU A 88 7.44 30.42 5.84
CA LEU A 88 8.58 29.53 6.11
C LEU A 88 9.88 30.29 6.30
N ASP A 89 10.06 31.43 5.64
CA ASP A 89 11.25 32.27 5.84
C ASP A 89 11.33 32.79 7.28
N MET A 90 10.22 33.29 7.85
CA MET A 90 10.20 33.76 9.23
C MET A 90 10.44 32.63 10.25
N LEU A 91 9.91 31.43 10.00
CA LEU A 91 10.13 30.27 10.87
C LEU A 91 11.55 29.72 10.73
N ALA A 92 12.09 29.67 9.51
CA ALA A 92 13.46 29.28 9.25
C ALA A 92 14.43 30.28 9.87
N GLU A 93 14.17 31.58 9.73
CA GLU A 93 14.97 32.65 10.33
C GLU A 93 14.91 32.59 11.86
N SER A 94 13.73 32.37 12.46
CA SER A 94 13.58 32.18 13.90
C SER A 94 14.24 30.90 14.43
N TYR A 95 14.23 29.80 13.67
CA TYR A 95 14.72 28.50 14.14
C TYR A 95 16.22 28.30 13.85
N LEU A 96 16.71 28.83 12.72
CA LEU A 96 18.12 28.77 12.33
C LEU A 96 18.93 29.89 12.98
N ASN A 97 18.40 31.12 13.09
CA ASN A 97 19.11 32.26 13.66
C ASN A 97 18.72 32.56 15.12
N GLY A 98 17.74 31.85 15.68
CA GLY A 98 17.32 32.04 17.08
C GLY A 98 18.39 31.69 18.11
N ASP A 99 19.39 30.89 17.73
CA ASP A 99 20.46 30.42 18.63
C ASP A 99 21.78 31.20 18.43
N GLU A 100 22.10 31.67 17.22
CA GLU A 100 23.38 32.35 16.94
C GLU A 100 23.54 33.67 17.71
N MET A 101 22.46 34.42 17.94
CA MET A 101 22.55 35.68 18.72
C MET A 101 22.82 35.46 20.21
N SER A 102 22.50 34.29 20.77
CA SER A 102 22.84 33.96 22.16
C SER A 102 24.31 33.55 22.31
N TYR A 103 24.88 32.86 21.32
CA TYR A 103 26.29 32.45 21.33
C TYR A 103 27.26 33.60 21.03
N LEU A 104 26.87 34.56 20.17
CA LEU A 104 27.70 35.73 19.88
C LEU A 104 27.74 36.73 21.05
N ALA A 105 26.68 36.81 21.86
CA ALA A 105 26.63 37.65 23.06
C ALA A 105 27.59 37.14 24.17
N ASP A 106 27.81 35.83 24.26
CA ASP A 106 28.70 35.20 25.24
C ASP A 106 30.17 35.12 24.77
N LEU A 107 30.42 35.42 23.48
CA LEU A 107 31.76 35.44 22.87
C LEU A 107 32.39 36.83 22.82
N VAL A 108 31.65 37.90 23.12
CA VAL A 108 32.24 39.23 23.39
C VAL A 108 32.93 39.12 24.73
N PRO A 109 34.26 39.00 24.76
CA PRO A 109 34.94 38.86 26.01
C PRO A 109 34.91 40.22 26.70
N ASP A 110 34.77 40.20 28.02
CA ASP A 110 34.72 41.35 28.94
C ASP A 110 35.98 42.25 28.94
N TYR A 111 36.84 42.16 27.91
CA TYR A 111 38.08 42.92 27.78
C TYR A 111 37.86 44.43 27.64
N GLU A 112 36.64 44.89 27.33
CA GLU A 112 36.35 46.33 27.22
C GLU A 112 35.98 46.98 28.56
N THR A 113 35.62 46.21 29.59
CA THR A 113 35.29 46.78 30.92
C THR A 113 36.53 47.08 31.76
N GLU A 114 37.60 46.28 31.63
CA GLU A 114 38.86 46.51 32.37
C GLU A 114 39.77 47.60 31.77
N LEU A 115 39.56 48.00 30.49
CA LEU A 115 40.36 49.06 29.85
C LEU A 115 39.88 50.48 30.18
N TRP A 116 38.73 50.63 30.84
CA TRP A 116 38.18 51.91 31.27
C TRP A 116 38.46 52.20 32.76
N GLU A 117 38.72 51.19 33.59
CA GLU A 117 39.06 51.36 35.00
C GLU A 117 40.60 51.36 35.21
N GLY A 118 41.24 52.42 34.71
CA GLY A 118 42.65 52.74 34.97
C GLY A 118 42.87 54.24 35.13
#